data_AF-A0A8H7L8R7-F1
#
_entry.id   AF-A0A8H7L8R7-F1
#
_cell.length_a   1.000
_cell.length_b   1.000
_cell.length_c   1.000
_cell.angle_alpha   90.00
_cell.angle_beta   90.00
_cell.angle_gamma   90.00
#
_symmetry.space_group_name_H-M   'P 1'
#
loop_
_entity.id
_entity.type
_entity.pdbx_description
1 polymer ?
#
loop_
_entity_poly.entity_id
_entity_poly.type
_entity_poly.pdbx_seq_one_letter_code
_entity_poly.pdbx_strand_id
1 'polypeptide(L)'
;MQCIARRIEHLPLTNLEVMTLAYTVITVAMYVVWWEKPLNISCAVRVPEEEVEGEKAQVYDSVWEQTIVYVMGMQDDYVDLRQCTRVPTFWAANRTGDDAVIADGIALLVAMVFGAVHCIAWSYAFQSHLEQQLWRASAIAIIAVPAALALGFAVAGLLGQYTSLEVVTVLPIFYVPLAPMYIAARIILILISFTSLRMLPAGAYHTVQWTTFVPHI
;
A
#
# COMPACT_ATOMS: atom_id res chain seq x y z
N MET A 1 14.76 -15.52 0.38
CA MET A 1 15.67 -16.64 0.05
C MET A 1 15.20 -17.42 -1.19
N GLN A 2 14.01 -18.04 -1.19
CA GLN A 2 13.54 -18.85 -2.33
C GLN A 2 13.60 -18.12 -3.69
N CYS A 3 13.04 -16.90 -3.78
CA CYS A 3 13.04 -16.13 -5.03
C CYS A 3 14.45 -15.81 -5.55
N ILE A 4 15.37 -15.50 -4.63
CA ILE A 4 16.77 -15.16 -4.96
C ILE A 4 17.50 -16.41 -5.44
N ALA A 5 17.35 -17.53 -4.73
CA ALA A 5 18.02 -18.78 -5.07
C ALA A 5 17.54 -19.33 -6.42
N ARG A 6 16.23 -19.29 -6.70
CA ARG A 6 15.70 -19.60 -8.05
C ARG A 6 16.29 -18.70 -9.14
N ARG A 7 16.46 -17.40 -8.83
CA ARG A 7 17.04 -16.45 -9.78
C ARG A 7 18.50 -16.79 -10.09
N ILE A 8 19.28 -17.19 -9.09
CA ILE A 8 20.67 -17.62 -9.24
C ILE A 8 20.76 -18.93 -10.04
N GLU A 9 19.85 -19.88 -9.80
CA GLU A 9 19.78 -21.16 -10.52
C GLU A 9 19.07 -21.07 -11.89
N HIS A 10 18.75 -19.85 -12.37
CA HIS A 10 18.00 -19.62 -13.62
C HIS A 10 16.66 -20.36 -13.72
N LEU A 11 16.03 -20.63 -12.58
CA LEU A 11 14.71 -21.25 -12.50
C LEU A 11 13.59 -20.20 -12.64
N PRO A 12 12.44 -20.56 -13.23
CA PRO A 12 11.30 -19.66 -13.34
C PRO A 12 10.75 -19.35 -11.94
N LEU A 13 10.39 -18.08 -11.72
CA LEU A 13 9.58 -17.69 -10.56
C LEU A 13 8.11 -17.86 -10.90
N THR A 14 7.33 -18.28 -9.92
CA THR A 14 5.87 -18.37 -10.03
C THR A 14 5.24 -17.00 -9.80
N ASN A 15 4.02 -16.77 -10.33
CA ASN A 15 3.30 -15.52 -10.05
C ASN A 15 3.02 -15.34 -8.55
N LEU A 16 2.79 -16.44 -7.82
CA LEU A 16 2.63 -16.40 -6.36
C LEU A 16 3.92 -15.99 -5.63
N GLU A 17 5.08 -16.47 -6.08
CA GLU A 17 6.39 -16.01 -5.59
C GLU A 17 6.59 -14.51 -5.88
N VAL A 18 6.14 -13.99 -7.03
CA VAL A 18 6.17 -12.55 -7.33
C VAL A 18 5.25 -11.75 -6.41
N MET A 19 4.04 -12.26 -6.13
CA MET A 19 3.12 -11.62 -5.16
C MET A 19 3.77 -11.55 -3.77
N THR A 20 4.30 -12.67 -3.27
CA THR A 20 4.91 -12.71 -1.94
C THR A 20 6.19 -11.88 -1.87
N LEU A 21 6.96 -11.80 -2.96
CA LEU A 21 8.12 -10.92 -3.07
C LEU A 21 7.72 -9.45 -2.89
N ALA A 22 6.65 -8.98 -3.53
CA ALA A 22 6.18 -7.59 -3.38
C ALA A 22 5.84 -7.25 -1.92
N TYR A 23 5.11 -8.13 -1.23
CA TYR A 23 4.82 -7.97 0.21
C TYR A 23 6.07 -8.07 1.08
N THR A 24 7.01 -8.96 0.75
CA THR A 24 8.26 -9.13 1.50
C THR A 24 9.13 -7.89 1.39
N VAL A 25 9.31 -7.34 0.18
CA VAL A 25 10.11 -6.12 -0.05
C VAL A 25 9.57 -4.96 0.78
N ILE A 26 8.25 -4.72 0.75
CA ILE A 26 7.69 -3.61 1.52
C ILE A 26 7.74 -3.85 3.03
N THR A 27 7.58 -5.10 3.46
CA THR A 27 7.67 -5.47 4.88
C THR A 27 9.08 -5.28 5.41
N VAL A 28 10.11 -5.70 4.66
CA VAL A 28 11.51 -5.48 5.04
C VAL A 28 11.83 -3.98 5.11
N ALA A 29 11.41 -3.20 4.12
CA ALA A 29 11.58 -1.75 4.13
C ALA A 29 10.91 -1.10 5.36
N MET A 30 9.69 -1.52 5.68
CA MET A 30 8.97 -1.08 6.88
C MET A 30 9.74 -1.43 8.16
N TYR A 31 10.28 -2.66 8.29
CA TYR A 31 11.08 -3.05 9.46
C TYR A 31 12.37 -2.25 9.59
N VAL A 32 13.02 -1.89 8.48
CA VAL A 32 14.20 -1.03 8.50
C VAL A 32 13.84 0.37 9.00
N VAL A 33 12.74 0.95 8.52
CA VAL A 33 12.25 2.26 8.99
C VAL A 33 11.83 2.22 10.46
N TRP A 34 11.29 1.09 10.93
CA TRP A 34 10.89 0.88 12.31
C TRP A 34 11.96 0.24 13.20
N TRP A 35 13.23 0.27 12.78
CA TRP A 35 14.30 -0.39 13.54
C TRP A 35 14.37 0.07 15.00
N GLU A 36 14.22 1.38 15.23
CA GLU A 36 14.25 2.00 16.56
C GLU A 36 12.91 1.93 17.31
N LYS A 37 11.84 1.42 16.67
CA LYS A 37 10.52 1.39 17.29
C LYS A 37 10.46 0.24 18.31
N PRO A 38 10.16 0.52 19.60
CA PRO A 38 10.16 -0.51 20.63
C PRO A 38 9.06 -1.56 20.38
N LEU A 39 9.43 -2.83 20.39
CA LEU A 39 8.53 -3.97 20.29
C LEU A 39 8.09 -4.42 21.69
N ASN A 40 6.85 -4.92 21.83
CA ASN A 40 6.32 -5.50 23.08
C ASN A 40 6.26 -4.52 24.28
N ILE A 41 5.69 -3.33 24.05
CA ILE A 41 5.39 -2.38 25.11
C ILE A 41 4.43 -3.03 26.12
N SER A 42 4.87 -3.17 27.38
CA SER A 42 4.10 -3.86 28.43
C SER A 42 3.06 -2.96 29.10
N CYS A 43 3.23 -1.63 29.05
CA CYS A 43 2.28 -0.66 29.57
C CYS A 43 2.21 0.58 28.68
N ALA A 44 1.00 1.06 28.39
CA ALA A 44 0.80 2.36 27.78
C ALA A 44 0.79 3.43 28.89
N VAL A 45 1.64 4.44 28.78
CA VAL A 45 1.66 5.58 29.70
C VAL A 45 0.67 6.62 29.18
N ARG A 46 -0.29 7.04 30.02
CA ARG A 46 -1.18 8.17 29.70
C ARG A 46 -0.47 9.49 30.03
N VAL A 47 -0.48 10.42 29.08
CA VAL A 47 -0.05 11.79 29.28
C VAL A 47 -1.11 12.52 30.12
N PRO A 48 -0.72 13.31 31.16
CA PRO A 48 -1.68 14.04 32.00
C PRO A 48 -2.57 15.00 31.21
N GLU A 49 -3.84 15.12 31.63
CA GLU A 49 -4.87 15.92 30.95
C GLU A 49 -4.63 17.43 31.03
N GLU A 50 -3.89 17.89 32.05
CA GLU A 50 -3.56 19.30 32.29
C GLU A 50 -2.67 19.93 31.21
N GLU A 51 -2.06 19.12 30.33
CA GLU A 51 -1.21 19.58 29.22
C GLU A 51 -1.97 19.72 27.88
N VAL A 52 -3.25 19.33 27.81
CA VAL A 52 -4.00 19.23 26.54
C VAL A 52 -5.32 20.00 26.63
N GLU A 53 -5.31 21.27 26.22
CA GLU A 53 -6.54 21.97 25.85
C GLU A 53 -7.15 21.29 24.61
N GLY A 54 -8.32 20.65 24.77
CA GLY A 54 -8.95 19.87 23.70
C GLY A 54 -10.33 20.39 23.34
N GLU A 55 -10.55 20.64 22.05
CA GLU A 55 -11.90 20.85 21.49
C GLU A 55 -12.76 19.58 21.63
N LYS A 56 -14.08 19.74 21.63
CA LYS A 56 -15.00 18.59 21.71
C LYS A 56 -14.95 17.82 20.40
N ALA A 57 -14.89 16.49 20.49
CA ALA A 57 -14.97 15.61 19.33
C ALA A 57 -16.24 15.91 18.50
N GLN A 58 -16.06 16.07 17.21
CA GLN A 58 -17.12 16.28 16.25
C GLN A 58 -17.92 15.00 16.01
N VAL A 59 -19.17 15.16 15.58
CA VAL A 59 -20.06 14.05 15.23
C VAL A 59 -19.96 13.83 13.72
N TYR A 60 -19.85 12.56 13.31
CA TYR A 60 -19.92 12.22 11.90
C TYR A 60 -21.31 12.53 11.32
N ASP A 61 -21.36 13.18 10.17
CA ASP A 61 -22.59 13.45 9.43
C ASP A 61 -23.14 12.18 8.77
N SER A 62 -22.25 11.22 8.43
CA SER A 62 -22.67 9.95 7.82
C SER A 62 -21.72 8.78 8.09
N VAL A 63 -22.22 7.56 7.87
CA VAL A 63 -21.42 6.32 7.94
C VAL A 63 -20.31 6.31 6.87
N TRP A 64 -20.55 6.93 5.72
CA TRP A 64 -19.56 7.02 4.64
C TRP A 64 -18.41 7.93 5.00
N GLU A 65 -18.71 9.11 5.56
CA GLU A 65 -17.70 10.02 6.09
C GLU A 65 -16.88 9.34 7.18
N GLN A 66 -17.55 8.69 8.15
CA GLN A 66 -16.87 7.93 9.20
C GLN A 66 -15.91 6.89 8.62
N THR A 67 -16.33 6.16 7.59
CA THR A 67 -15.49 5.14 6.95
C THR A 67 -14.26 5.76 6.27
N ILE A 68 -14.45 6.85 5.52
CA ILE A 68 -13.37 7.55 4.81
C ILE A 68 -12.37 8.11 5.83
N VAL A 69 -12.85 8.84 6.84
CA VAL A 69 -12.04 9.41 7.92
C VAL A 69 -11.25 8.32 8.63
N TYR A 70 -11.87 7.17 8.90
CA TYR A 70 -11.22 6.06 9.58
C TYR A 70 -10.12 5.39 8.74
N VAL A 71 -10.38 5.14 7.45
CA VAL A 71 -9.42 4.50 6.54
C VAL A 71 -8.24 5.41 6.22
N MET A 72 -8.47 6.72 6.13
CA MET A 72 -7.43 7.72 5.86
C MET A 72 -6.61 8.07 7.10
N GLY A 73 -7.04 7.66 8.29
CA GLY A 73 -6.33 7.95 9.54
C GLY A 73 -6.49 9.39 10.03
N MET A 74 -7.56 10.08 9.62
CA MET A 74 -7.84 11.49 9.91
C MET A 74 -8.83 11.66 11.07
N GLN A 75 -8.76 10.79 12.09
CA GLN A 75 -9.78 10.75 13.14
C GLN A 75 -9.60 11.84 14.22
N ASP A 76 -8.60 12.72 14.11
CA ASP A 76 -8.23 13.68 15.16
C ASP A 76 -9.39 14.59 15.61
N ASP A 77 -10.21 15.07 14.68
CA ASP A 77 -11.33 15.96 14.98
C ASP A 77 -12.56 15.21 15.52
N TYR A 78 -12.62 13.88 15.36
CA TYR A 78 -13.79 13.05 15.65
C TYR A 78 -13.58 12.09 16.83
N VAL A 79 -12.37 11.95 17.35
CA VAL A 79 -12.03 10.99 18.41
C VAL A 79 -11.33 11.69 19.57
N ASP A 80 -12.04 11.79 20.70
CA ASP A 80 -11.43 12.22 21.96
C ASP A 80 -10.58 11.08 22.56
N LEU A 81 -9.26 11.16 22.38
CA LEU A 81 -8.31 10.17 22.89
C LEU A 81 -8.33 10.05 24.43
N ARG A 82 -8.76 11.08 25.16
CA ARG A 82 -8.86 11.05 26.63
C ARG A 82 -9.84 9.98 27.09
N GLN A 83 -10.93 9.83 26.34
CA GLN A 83 -12.00 8.86 26.61
C GLN A 83 -11.67 7.46 26.08
N CYS A 84 -10.64 7.32 25.25
CA CYS A 84 -10.25 6.05 24.66
C CYS A 84 -9.26 5.29 25.56
N THR A 85 -9.34 3.95 25.61
CA THR A 85 -8.34 3.11 26.31
C THR A 85 -7.09 2.85 25.47
N ARG A 86 -7.19 3.06 24.16
CA ARG A 86 -6.14 2.87 23.17
C ARG A 86 -6.38 3.80 21.99
N VAL A 87 -5.30 4.12 21.26
CA VAL A 87 -5.38 4.86 20.00
C VAL A 87 -6.17 4.05 18.96
N PRO A 88 -7.09 4.66 18.18
CA PRO A 88 -7.81 3.99 17.11
C PRO A 88 -6.89 3.34 16.07
N THR A 89 -7.36 2.26 15.46
CA THR A 89 -6.65 1.61 14.34
C THR A 89 -6.57 2.58 13.17
N PHE A 90 -5.40 2.66 12.52
CA PHE A 90 -5.08 3.57 11.40
C PHE A 90 -4.95 5.04 11.75
N TRP A 91 -5.06 5.43 13.02
CA TRP A 91 -4.80 6.82 13.42
C TRP A 91 -3.40 7.27 13.00
N ALA A 92 -3.33 8.35 12.24
CA ALA A 92 -2.10 8.85 11.63
C ALA A 92 -1.57 10.13 12.28
N ALA A 93 -2.25 10.63 13.32
CA ALA A 93 -2.09 11.94 13.94
C ALA A 93 -2.33 13.10 12.98
N ASN A 94 -2.84 14.21 13.52
CA ASN A 94 -3.03 15.42 12.72
C ASN A 94 -1.68 15.91 12.21
N ARG A 95 -1.45 15.80 10.90
CA ARG A 95 -0.23 16.27 10.25
C ARG A 95 -0.45 17.70 9.79
N THR A 96 0.31 18.63 10.33
CA THR A 96 0.23 20.03 9.92
C THR A 96 0.97 20.25 8.60
N GLY A 97 0.32 20.88 7.62
CA GLY A 97 0.97 21.45 6.43
C GLY A 97 1.87 20.47 5.66
N ASP A 98 3.16 20.79 5.58
CA ASP A 98 4.16 20.09 4.76
C ASP A 98 4.34 18.61 5.15
N ASP A 99 4.18 18.25 6.43
CA ASP A 99 4.36 16.87 6.91
C ASP A 99 3.32 15.92 6.32
N ALA A 100 2.09 16.40 6.12
CA ALA A 100 1.01 15.61 5.51
C ALA A 100 1.33 15.31 4.04
N VAL A 101 1.77 16.34 3.31
CA VAL A 101 2.14 16.23 1.89
C VAL A 101 3.34 15.29 1.69
N ILE A 102 4.34 15.40 2.56
CA ILE A 102 5.51 14.50 2.54
C ILE A 102 5.09 13.05 2.81
N ALA A 103 4.25 12.82 3.83
CA ALA A 103 3.77 11.48 4.16
C ALA A 103 2.96 10.84 3.03
N ASP A 104 2.04 11.60 2.42
CA ASP A 104 1.25 11.14 1.28
C ASP A 104 2.14 10.86 0.05
N GLY A 105 3.10 11.74 -0.22
CA GLY A 105 4.10 11.54 -1.27
C GLY A 105 4.90 10.25 -1.09
N ILE A 106 5.36 9.98 0.13
CA ILE A 106 6.06 8.73 0.48
C ILE A 106 5.13 7.52 0.30
N ALA A 107 3.89 7.60 0.78
CA ALA A 107 2.92 6.50 0.67
C ALA A 107 2.61 6.16 -0.80
N LEU A 108 2.44 7.17 -1.65
CA LEU A 108 2.20 6.99 -3.08
C LEU A 108 3.42 6.44 -3.80
N LEU A 109 4.62 6.92 -3.47
CA LEU A 109 5.88 6.38 -4.00
C LEU A 109 6.03 4.89 -3.65
N VAL A 110 5.80 4.56 -2.38
CA VAL A 110 5.80 3.18 -1.88
C VAL A 110 4.78 2.32 -2.64
N ALA A 111 3.56 2.83 -2.88
CA ALA A 111 2.54 2.12 -3.64
C ALA A 111 2.98 1.85 -5.09
N MET A 112 3.62 2.83 -5.75
CA MET A 112 4.16 2.66 -7.11
C MET A 112 5.29 1.62 -7.15
N VAL A 113 6.21 1.66 -6.20
CA VAL A 113 7.31 0.69 -6.09
C VAL A 113 6.76 -0.72 -5.85
N PHE A 114 5.78 -0.84 -4.94
CA PHE A 114 5.07 -2.09 -4.71
C PHE A 114 4.42 -2.61 -6.00
N GLY A 115 3.77 -1.74 -6.76
CA GLY A 115 3.17 -2.07 -8.05
C GLY A 115 4.19 -2.54 -9.09
N ALA A 116 5.34 -1.88 -9.17
CA ALA A 116 6.40 -2.17 -10.13
C ALA A 116 6.97 -3.59 -9.99
N VAL A 117 6.97 -4.17 -8.78
CA VAL A 117 7.42 -5.56 -8.57
C VAL A 117 6.57 -6.56 -9.38
N HIS A 118 5.27 -6.29 -9.58
CA HIS A 118 4.40 -7.17 -10.36
C HIS A 118 4.73 -7.20 -11.86
N CYS A 119 5.47 -6.20 -12.36
CA CYS A 119 5.99 -6.19 -13.72
C CYS A 119 7.11 -7.23 -13.95
N ILE A 120 7.67 -7.85 -12.89
CA ILE A 120 8.65 -8.95 -13.05
C ILE A 120 8.04 -10.12 -13.84
N ALA A 121 6.74 -10.38 -13.66
CA ALA A 121 6.01 -11.44 -14.35
C ALA A 121 5.49 -11.03 -15.76
N TRP A 122 5.96 -9.91 -16.31
CA TRP A 122 5.45 -9.34 -17.57
C TRP A 122 5.44 -10.34 -18.73
N SER A 123 6.48 -11.14 -18.85
CA SER A 123 6.67 -12.12 -19.92
C SER A 123 6.47 -13.57 -19.46
N TYR A 124 5.85 -13.80 -18.30
CA TYR A 124 5.61 -15.16 -17.81
C TYR A 124 4.55 -15.88 -18.64
N ALA A 125 4.61 -17.21 -18.63
CA ALA A 125 3.60 -18.06 -19.23
C ALA A 125 2.37 -18.11 -18.30
N PHE A 126 1.21 -17.76 -18.84
CA PHE A 126 -0.09 -17.86 -18.16
C PHE A 126 -0.94 -18.94 -18.86
N GLN A 127 -2.03 -19.36 -18.23
CA GLN A 127 -2.87 -20.43 -18.80
C GLN A 127 -3.65 -19.96 -20.01
N SER A 128 -3.98 -18.66 -20.04
CA SER A 128 -4.62 -18.01 -21.18
C SER A 128 -3.98 -16.66 -21.50
N HIS A 129 -4.12 -16.25 -22.75
CA HIS A 129 -3.75 -14.89 -23.17
C HIS A 129 -4.54 -13.81 -22.42
N LEU A 130 -5.79 -14.09 -22.07
CA LEU A 130 -6.62 -13.17 -21.29
C LEU A 130 -6.03 -12.94 -19.90
N GLU A 131 -5.65 -14.00 -19.18
CA GLU A 131 -4.98 -13.86 -17.86
C GLU A 131 -3.69 -13.05 -17.97
N GLN A 132 -2.88 -13.28 -19.01
CA GLN A 132 -1.65 -12.50 -19.21
C GLN A 132 -1.95 -11.01 -19.45
N GLN A 133 -2.97 -10.69 -20.27
CA GLN A 133 -3.36 -9.30 -20.52
C GLN A 133 -3.94 -8.63 -19.27
N LEU A 134 -4.81 -9.34 -18.54
CA LEU A 134 -5.37 -8.86 -17.27
C LEU A 134 -4.29 -8.62 -16.22
N TRP A 135 -3.28 -9.49 -16.14
CA TRP A 135 -2.13 -9.29 -15.27
C TRP A 135 -1.38 -8.00 -15.63
N ARG A 136 -1.01 -7.82 -16.91
CA ARG A 136 -0.27 -6.63 -17.37
C ARG A 136 -1.06 -5.34 -17.15
N ALA A 137 -2.35 -5.34 -17.51
CA ALA A 137 -3.24 -4.20 -17.30
C ALA A 137 -3.36 -3.87 -15.80
N SER A 138 -3.51 -4.88 -14.95
CA SER A 138 -3.61 -4.67 -13.49
C SER A 138 -2.29 -4.18 -12.90
N ALA A 139 -1.15 -4.72 -13.32
CA ALA A 139 0.18 -4.28 -12.88
C ALA A 139 0.44 -2.81 -13.27
N ILE A 140 0.03 -2.39 -14.48
CA ILE A 140 0.10 -0.99 -14.89
C ILE A 140 -0.88 -0.15 -14.04
N ALA A 141 -2.12 -0.60 -13.85
CA ALA A 141 -3.14 0.17 -13.13
C ALA A 141 -2.72 0.47 -11.68
N ILE A 142 -2.11 -0.48 -10.97
CA ILE A 142 -1.65 -0.25 -9.59
C ILE A 142 -0.41 0.66 -9.48
N ILE A 143 0.26 0.97 -10.59
CA ILE A 143 1.31 1.99 -10.67
C ILE A 143 0.71 3.34 -11.09
N ALA A 144 -0.14 3.31 -12.12
CA ALA A 144 -0.71 4.51 -12.73
C ALA A 144 -1.68 5.23 -11.79
N VAL A 145 -2.48 4.52 -10.98
CA VAL A 145 -3.42 5.16 -10.05
C VAL A 145 -2.70 5.98 -8.97
N PRO A 146 -1.73 5.43 -8.22
CA PRO A 146 -0.94 6.24 -7.29
C PRO A 146 -0.19 7.39 -7.98
N ALA A 147 0.34 7.16 -9.19
CA ALA A 147 1.01 8.21 -9.96
C ALA A 147 0.07 9.37 -10.33
N ALA A 148 -1.17 9.05 -10.74
CA ALA A 148 -2.20 10.04 -11.03
C ALA A 148 -2.58 10.83 -9.78
N LEU A 149 -2.73 10.16 -8.63
CA LEU A 149 -2.98 10.82 -7.34
C LEU A 149 -1.83 11.75 -6.95
N ALA A 150 -0.58 11.31 -7.09
CA ALA A 150 0.59 12.13 -6.80
C ALA A 150 0.64 13.39 -7.68
N LEU A 151 0.33 13.24 -8.97
CA LEU A 151 0.21 14.37 -9.90
C LEU A 151 -0.93 15.31 -9.47
N GLY A 152 -2.08 14.77 -9.06
CA GLY A 152 -3.20 15.54 -8.54
C GLY A 152 -2.82 16.40 -7.35
N PHE A 153 -2.14 15.82 -6.35
CA PHE A 153 -1.67 16.55 -5.18
C PHE A 153 -0.60 17.60 -5.53
N ALA A 154 0.35 17.27 -6.41
CA ALA A 154 1.36 18.23 -6.84
C ALA A 154 0.73 19.44 -7.58
N VAL A 155 -0.22 19.18 -8.48
CA VAL A 155 -0.95 20.22 -9.19
C VAL A 155 -1.80 21.05 -8.21
N ALA A 156 -2.50 20.42 -7.27
CA ALA A 156 -3.28 21.13 -6.26
C ALA A 156 -2.40 22.04 -5.39
N GLY A 157 -1.22 21.57 -4.98
CA GLY A 157 -0.24 22.37 -4.23
C GLY A 157 0.28 23.58 -5.03
N LEU A 158 0.59 23.39 -6.31
CA LEU A 158 1.06 24.48 -7.19
C LEU A 158 -0.03 25.53 -7.47
N LEU A 159 -1.29 25.10 -7.55
CA LEU A 159 -2.43 25.96 -7.88
C LEU A 159 -3.13 26.55 -6.65
N GLY A 160 -2.67 26.26 -5.42
CA GLY A 160 -3.42 26.40 -4.16
C GLY A 160 -4.08 27.75 -3.83
N GLN A 161 -3.75 28.84 -4.53
CA GLN A 161 -4.41 30.16 -4.39
C GLN A 161 -5.40 30.49 -5.52
N TYR A 162 -5.47 29.67 -6.56
CA TYR A 162 -6.30 29.86 -7.77
C TYR A 162 -7.37 28.78 -7.96
N THR A 163 -7.52 27.89 -6.98
CA THR A 163 -8.49 26.79 -7.02
C THR A 163 -9.91 27.34 -6.97
N SER A 164 -10.58 27.39 -8.13
CA SER A 164 -11.98 27.81 -8.22
C SER A 164 -12.93 26.75 -7.67
N LEU A 165 -14.15 27.13 -7.31
CA LEU A 165 -15.21 26.21 -6.88
C LEU A 165 -15.49 25.11 -7.93
N GLU A 166 -15.29 25.42 -9.22
CA GLU A 166 -15.39 24.45 -10.31
C GLU A 166 -14.32 23.35 -10.19
N VAL A 167 -13.07 23.69 -9.86
CA VAL A 167 -12.00 22.70 -9.67
C VAL A 167 -12.33 21.75 -8.52
N VAL A 168 -12.86 22.28 -7.40
CA VAL A 168 -13.22 21.48 -6.22
C VAL A 168 -14.36 20.49 -6.52
N THR A 169 -15.30 20.85 -7.39
CA THR A 169 -16.43 19.99 -7.77
C THR A 169 -16.07 18.99 -8.88
N VAL A 170 -15.18 19.37 -9.80
CA VAL A 170 -14.81 18.54 -10.95
C VAL A 170 -13.75 17.51 -10.61
N LEU A 171 -12.75 17.86 -9.78
CA LEU A 171 -11.62 16.98 -9.45
C LEU A 171 -12.07 15.62 -8.85
N PRO A 172 -12.99 15.56 -7.88
CA PRO A 172 -13.48 14.28 -7.34
C PRO A 172 -14.09 13.36 -8.40
N ILE A 173 -14.73 13.89 -9.44
CA ILE A 173 -15.35 13.09 -10.50
C ILE A 173 -14.30 12.23 -11.23
N PHE A 174 -13.07 12.75 -11.37
CA PHE A 174 -11.96 12.03 -12.01
C PHE A 174 -11.24 11.08 -11.05
N TYR A 175 -11.07 11.45 -9.78
CA TYR A 175 -10.27 10.68 -8.83
C TYR A 175 -11.05 9.60 -8.08
N VAL A 176 -12.34 9.80 -7.79
CA VAL A 176 -13.19 8.83 -7.08
C VAL A 176 -13.24 7.47 -7.80
N PRO A 177 -13.38 7.38 -9.14
CA PRO A 177 -13.36 6.10 -9.85
C PRO A 177 -12.02 5.35 -9.80
N LEU A 178 -10.90 6.02 -9.47
CA LEU A 178 -9.58 5.38 -9.43
C LEU A 178 -9.46 4.38 -8.27
N ALA A 179 -10.13 4.65 -7.14
CA ALA A 179 -10.11 3.76 -5.98
C ALA A 179 -10.68 2.36 -6.28
N PRO A 180 -11.92 2.20 -6.80
CA PRO A 180 -12.43 0.87 -7.16
C PRO A 180 -11.62 0.22 -8.29
N MET A 181 -11.07 1.00 -9.23
CA MET A 181 -10.18 0.47 -10.27
C MET A 181 -8.90 -0.13 -9.67
N TYR A 182 -8.27 0.54 -8.70
CA TYR A 182 -7.11 0.03 -7.98
C TYR A 182 -7.44 -1.25 -7.20
N ILE A 183 -8.56 -1.28 -6.49
CA ILE A 183 -9.02 -2.46 -5.74
C ILE A 183 -9.26 -3.64 -6.70
N ALA A 184 -9.95 -3.41 -7.82
CA ALA A 184 -10.21 -4.43 -8.82
C ALA A 184 -8.90 -5.00 -9.41
N ALA A 185 -7.96 -4.13 -9.77
CA ALA A 185 -6.64 -4.56 -10.26
C ALA A 185 -5.89 -5.43 -9.23
N ARG A 186 -5.94 -5.06 -7.94
CA ARG A 186 -5.35 -5.87 -6.86
C ARG A 186 -6.01 -7.23 -6.71
N ILE A 187 -7.34 -7.29 -6.76
CA ILE A 187 -8.09 -8.55 -6.71
C ILE A 187 -7.72 -9.43 -7.91
N ILE A 188 -7.65 -8.87 -9.11
CA ILE A 188 -7.28 -9.60 -10.33
C ILE A 188 -5.88 -10.21 -10.21
N LEU A 189 -4.88 -9.45 -9.75
CA LEU A 189 -3.52 -9.98 -9.53
C LEU A 189 -3.50 -11.13 -8.54
N ILE A 190 -4.26 -11.02 -7.44
CA ILE A 190 -4.38 -12.09 -6.44
C ILE A 190 -5.02 -13.32 -7.08
N LEU A 191 -6.17 -13.18 -7.74
CA LEU A 191 -6.89 -14.30 -8.36
C LEU A 191 -6.01 -15.01 -9.40
N ILE A 192 -5.35 -14.26 -10.30
CA ILE A 192 -4.49 -14.83 -11.35
C ILE A 192 -3.26 -15.51 -10.74
N SER A 193 -2.72 -14.99 -9.63
CA SER A 193 -1.60 -15.65 -8.94
C SER A 193 -1.98 -17.06 -8.48
N PHE A 194 -3.21 -17.25 -7.98
CA PHE A 194 -3.72 -18.56 -7.59
C PHE A 194 -4.11 -19.42 -8.79
N THR A 195 -4.78 -18.89 -9.81
CA THR A 195 -5.14 -19.70 -10.98
C THR A 195 -3.90 -20.23 -11.68
N SER A 196 -2.83 -19.44 -11.77
CA SER A 196 -1.58 -19.83 -12.42
C SER A 196 -0.89 -21.05 -11.79
N LEU A 197 -1.24 -21.43 -10.55
CA LEU A 197 -0.73 -22.64 -9.91
C LEU A 197 -1.20 -23.94 -10.58
N ARG A 198 -2.30 -23.91 -11.36
CA ARG A 198 -2.83 -25.15 -11.99
C ARG A 198 -1.96 -25.68 -13.13
N MET A 199 -1.12 -24.84 -13.73
CA MET A 199 -0.19 -25.22 -14.79
C MET A 199 1.14 -24.48 -14.61
N LEU A 200 1.92 -24.94 -13.64
CA LEU A 200 3.24 -24.40 -13.41
C LEU A 200 4.24 -24.97 -14.44
N PRO A 201 5.24 -24.18 -14.88
CA PRO A 201 6.31 -24.71 -15.71
C PRO A 201 7.08 -25.79 -14.95
N ALA A 202 7.62 -26.79 -15.66
CA ALA A 202 8.35 -27.92 -15.04
C ALA A 202 9.44 -27.45 -14.05
N GLY A 203 10.16 -26.37 -14.39
CA GLY A 203 11.18 -25.73 -13.55
C GLY A 203 10.68 -25.22 -12.19
N ALA A 204 9.37 -24.99 -12.03
CA ALA A 204 8.77 -24.58 -10.76
C ALA A 204 8.71 -25.73 -9.74
N TYR A 205 8.72 -26.99 -10.19
CA TYR A 205 8.72 -28.17 -9.32
C TYR A 205 10.12 -28.56 -8.84
N HIS A 206 11.18 -27.97 -9.40
CA HIS A 206 12.54 -28.20 -8.92
C HIS A 206 12.73 -27.58 -7.54
N THR A 207 13.25 -28.40 -6.62
CA THR A 207 13.62 -27.96 -5.27
C THR A 207 14.98 -27.26 -5.32
N VAL A 208 14.99 -25.99 -4.94
CA VAL A 208 16.22 -25.21 -4.79
C VAL A 208 17.04 -25.82 -3.64
N GLN A 209 18.30 -26.16 -3.91
CA GLN A 209 19.18 -26.75 -2.90
C GLN A 209 19.83 -25.65 -2.06
N TRP A 210 19.07 -24.96 -1.20
CA TRP A 210 19.57 -23.79 -0.46
C TRP A 210 20.79 -24.08 0.44
N THR A 211 21.02 -25.34 0.79
CA THR A 211 22.16 -25.79 1.61
C THR A 211 23.50 -25.58 0.93
N THR A 212 23.57 -25.50 -0.40
CA THR A 212 24.82 -25.19 -1.13
C THR A 212 25.24 -23.74 -1.01
N PHE A 213 24.33 -22.82 -0.64
CA PHE A 213 24.67 -21.41 -0.39
C PHE A 213 25.18 -21.14 1.02
N VAL A 214 25.04 -22.11 1.95
CA VAL A 214 25.59 -21.98 3.30
C VAL A 214 27.04 -22.46 3.23
N PRO A 215 28.04 -21.61 3.53
CA PRO A 215 29.44 -22.02 3.50
C PRO A 215 29.63 -23.21 4.44
N HIS A 216 30.15 -24.31 3.89
CA HIS A 216 30.45 -25.52 4.64
C HIS A 216 31.69 -25.25 5.48
N ILE A 217 31.55 -25.27 6.82
CA ILE A 217 32.66 -25.17 7.77
C ILE A 217 33.09 -26.58 8.15
#